data_AF-A0AA38IBH4-F1
#
_entry.id   AF-A0AA38IBH4-F1
#
_cell.length_a   1.000
_cell.length_b   1.000
_cell.length_c   1.000
_cell.angle_alpha   90.00
_cell.angle_beta   90.00
_cell.angle_gamma   90.00
#
_symmetry.space_group_name_H-M   'P 1'
#
loop_
_entity.id
_entity.type
_entity.pdbx_description
1 polymer ?
#
loop_
_entity_poly.entity_id
_entity_poly.type
_entity_poly.pdbx_seq_one_letter_code
_entity_poly.pdbx_strand_id
1 'polypeptide(L)'
;MPLSKVCETLSPKTQLTQFQPEKRPCIGSEVSDSKPVLSGVLLFLLHTAELPFTICCKRCPFGDDFKLYNCSPDHIMLQHDLEVLNKWLRSLNVARYTVLHLGSNNSLHPYTINNILIKKVISQCGLEVITTHDLSWNH
;
A
#
# COMPACT_ATOMS: atom_id res chain seq x y z
N MET A 1 10.53 18.99 22.67
CA MET A 1 10.11 17.66 22.20
C MET A 1 9.36 17.83 20.88
N PRO A 2 9.96 17.59 19.71
CA PRO A 2 9.22 17.60 18.46
C PRO A 2 8.80 16.19 18.06
N LEU A 3 7.59 16.13 17.52
CA LEU A 3 6.80 14.96 17.18
C LEU A 3 7.47 14.06 16.15
N SER A 4 7.24 12.76 16.37
CA SER A 4 7.36 11.67 15.42
C SER A 4 8.70 11.58 14.71
N LYS A 5 9.62 10.91 15.39
CA LYS A 5 10.61 10.02 14.77
C LYS A 5 10.04 9.48 13.47
N VAL A 6 10.63 10.00 12.39
CA VAL A 6 10.89 9.36 11.11
C VAL A 6 10.80 7.84 11.28
N CYS A 7 10.26 7.13 10.27
CA CYS A 7 10.35 5.67 10.13
C CYS A 7 11.82 5.17 10.08
N GLU A 8 12.61 5.53 11.09
CA GLU A 8 13.97 5.11 11.40
C GLU A 8 13.87 3.72 11.99
N THR A 9 13.80 2.76 11.08
CA THR A 9 14.73 1.63 11.01
C THR A 9 14.25 0.77 9.85
N LEU A 10 14.61 1.19 8.63
CA LEU A 10 14.61 0.30 7.48
C LEU A 10 15.64 -0.79 7.75
N SER A 11 15.19 -1.87 8.39
CA SER A 11 15.90 -3.13 8.49
C SER A 11 16.04 -3.74 7.08
N PRO A 12 17.08 -4.56 6.79
CA PRO A 12 17.46 -4.97 5.42
C PRO A 12 16.49 -5.92 4.69
N LYS A 13 15.20 -5.92 5.03
CA LYS A 13 14.20 -6.87 4.54
C LYS A 13 12.86 -6.18 4.32
N THR A 14 12.78 -5.16 3.48
CA THR A 14 11.50 -4.49 3.24
C THR A 14 11.04 -4.79 1.82
N GLN A 15 9.83 -5.33 1.65
CA GLN A 15 9.22 -5.42 0.33
C GLN A 15 8.18 -4.33 0.18
N LEU A 16 8.22 -3.54 -0.88
CA LEU A 16 7.35 -2.37 -1.07
C LEU A 16 6.35 -2.64 -2.17
N THR A 17 5.05 -2.54 -1.84
CA THR A 17 3.97 -2.54 -2.83
C THR A 17 3.19 -1.23 -2.74
N GLN A 18 3.23 -0.40 -3.79
CA GLN A 18 2.46 0.86 -3.87
C GLN A 18 1.05 0.59 -4.41
N PHE A 19 0.05 1.12 -3.71
CA PHE A 19 -1.36 1.18 -4.12
C PHE A 19 -1.68 2.59 -4.61
N GLN A 20 -2.50 2.73 -5.67
CA GLN A 20 -3.18 3.99 -6.01
C GLN A 20 -4.68 3.72 -6.23
N PRO A 21 -5.62 4.49 -5.63
CA PRO A 21 -7.04 4.39 -5.93
C PRO A 21 -7.46 5.25 -7.13
N GLU A 22 -8.59 4.91 -7.74
CA GLU A 22 -9.20 5.65 -8.86
C GLU A 22 -10.13 6.77 -8.36
N LYS A 23 -10.11 7.93 -9.02
CA LYS A 23 -11.09 9.01 -8.81
C LYS A 23 -12.44 8.62 -9.44
N ARG A 24 -13.50 8.54 -8.64
CA ARG A 24 -14.88 8.39 -9.15
C ARG A 24 -15.53 9.76 -9.47
N PRO A 25 -16.45 9.84 -10.45
CA PRO A 25 -17.13 11.08 -10.79
C PRO A 25 -18.18 11.43 -9.73
N CYS A 26 -18.22 12.69 -9.29
CA CYS A 26 -19.21 13.20 -8.37
C CYS A 26 -20.56 13.36 -9.08
N ILE A 27 -21.58 12.60 -8.68
CA ILE A 27 -22.97 12.81 -9.09
C ILE A 27 -23.60 13.77 -8.09
N GLY A 28 -24.01 14.94 -8.57
CA GLY A 28 -24.73 15.94 -7.78
C GLY A 28 -26.13 15.46 -7.40
N SER A 29 -26.62 15.88 -6.25
CA SER A 29 -28.06 15.87 -5.94
C SER A 29 -28.36 16.91 -4.86
N GLU A 30 -29.46 17.60 -5.11
CA GLU A 30 -30.02 18.71 -4.36
C GLU A 30 -30.48 18.31 -2.94
N VAL A 31 -30.56 19.33 -2.09
CA VAL A 31 -30.77 19.27 -0.63
C VAL A 31 -32.26 19.10 -0.29
N SER A 32 -32.58 18.12 0.56
CA SER A 32 -33.75 18.17 1.46
C SER A 32 -33.53 17.30 2.70
N ASP A 33 -33.85 17.89 3.85
CA ASP A 33 -33.91 17.37 5.22
C ASP A 33 -32.64 16.81 5.89
N SER A 34 -32.40 17.35 7.08
CA SER A 34 -31.22 17.25 7.96
C SER A 34 -30.92 15.84 8.49
N LYS A 35 -30.57 14.93 7.60
CA LYS A 35 -29.70 13.79 7.93
C LYS A 35 -28.25 14.28 7.90
N PRO A 36 -27.37 13.90 8.84
CA PRO A 36 -25.96 14.17 8.69
C PRO A 36 -25.50 13.48 7.39
N VAL A 37 -25.31 14.28 6.34
CA VAL A 37 -24.74 13.81 5.09
C VAL A 37 -23.32 13.40 5.44
N LEU A 38 -23.10 12.10 5.65
CA LEU A 38 -21.75 11.57 5.76
C LEU A 38 -21.04 11.96 4.46
N SER A 39 -20.13 12.92 4.55
CA SER A 39 -19.31 13.33 3.42
C SER A 39 -18.61 12.08 2.87
N GLY A 40 -18.53 11.94 1.54
CA GLY A 40 -17.83 10.83 0.91
C GLY A 40 -16.39 10.66 1.41
N VAL A 41 -15.77 11.75 1.90
CA VAL A 41 -14.45 11.75 2.55
C VAL A 41 -14.49 10.99 3.88
N LEU A 42 -15.50 11.22 4.72
CA LEU A 42 -15.63 10.53 6.01
C LEU A 42 -15.92 9.04 5.83
N LEU A 43 -16.74 8.70 4.82
CA LEU A 43 -17.02 7.30 4.47
C LEU A 43 -15.75 6.59 3.95
N PHE A 44 -14.94 7.29 3.15
CA PHE A 44 -13.65 6.78 2.68
C PHE A 44 -12.66 6.56 3.84
N LEU A 45 -12.59 7.50 4.79
CA LEU A 45 -11.74 7.37 5.98
C LEU A 45 -12.19 6.22 6.88
N LEU A 46 -13.49 6.06 7.12
CA LEU A 46 -14.02 4.94 7.89
C LEU A 46 -13.74 3.60 7.19
N HIS A 47 -13.96 3.52 5.88
CA HIS A 47 -13.67 2.33 5.11
C HIS A 47 -12.18 1.95 5.17
N THR A 48 -11.27 2.90 4.96
CA THR A 48 -9.83 2.64 5.03
C THR A 48 -9.32 2.41 6.46
N ALA A 49 -10.03 2.88 7.48
CA ALA A 49 -9.74 2.62 8.88
C ALA A 49 -9.99 1.16 9.30
N GLU A 50 -10.76 0.38 8.53
CA GLU A 50 -10.95 -1.06 8.79
C GLU A 50 -9.81 -1.93 8.24
N LEU A 51 -9.05 -1.42 7.26
CA LEU A 51 -7.90 -2.10 6.64
C LEU A 51 -6.88 -2.68 7.66
N PRO A 52 -6.49 -1.96 8.74
CA PRO A 52 -5.58 -2.48 9.76
C PRO A 52 -6.01 -3.76 10.46
N PHE A 53 -7.31 -4.04 10.53
CA PHE A 53 -7.79 -5.24 11.20
C PHE A 53 -7.78 -6.48 10.30
N THR A 54 -7.60 -6.29 8.99
CA THR A 54 -7.71 -7.37 7.99
C THR A 54 -6.37 -7.90 7.50
N ILE A 55 -5.29 -7.16 7.67
CA ILE A 55 -3.97 -7.53 7.13
C ILE A 55 -2.90 -7.63 8.22
N CYS A 56 -1.98 -8.56 8.04
CA CYS A 56 -0.97 -8.89 9.05
C CYS A 56 0.35 -8.12 8.86
N CYS A 57 0.67 -7.74 7.63
CA CYS A 57 1.89 -7.03 7.28
C CYS A 57 1.84 -5.57 7.73
N LYS A 58 3.03 -5.00 7.93
CA LYS A 58 3.16 -3.59 8.30
C LYS A 58 2.76 -2.72 7.12
N ARG A 59 2.21 -1.55 7.42
CA ARG A 59 1.78 -0.56 6.43
C ARG A 59 2.31 0.82 6.71
N CYS A 60 2.51 1.56 5.64
CA CYS A 60 2.78 2.98 5.68
C CYS A 60 1.77 3.69 4.76
N PRO A 61 0.70 4.30 5.32
CA PRO A 61 -0.28 5.05 4.53
C PRO A 61 0.28 6.42 4.12
N PHE A 62 -0.03 6.83 2.90
CA PHE A 62 0.36 8.10 2.28
C PHE A 62 -0.81 8.66 1.49
N GLY A 63 -1.67 9.43 2.15
CA GLY A 63 -2.88 9.95 1.52
C GLY A 63 -3.79 8.81 1.08
N ASP A 64 -4.03 8.71 -0.22
CA ASP A 64 -4.83 7.67 -0.87
C ASP A 64 -4.01 6.42 -1.24
N ASP A 65 -2.68 6.52 -1.23
CA ASP A 65 -1.74 5.43 -1.44
C ASP A 65 -1.36 4.77 -0.11
N PHE A 66 -0.99 3.49 -0.13
CA PHE A 66 -0.30 2.88 1.00
C PHE A 66 0.76 1.90 0.52
N LYS A 67 1.81 1.76 1.31
CA LYS A 67 2.88 0.80 1.11
C LYS A 67 2.70 -0.35 2.08
N LEU A 68 2.54 -1.56 1.55
CA LEU A 68 2.53 -2.79 2.34
C LEU A 68 3.94 -3.36 2.36
N TYR A 69 4.43 -3.78 3.54
CA TYR A 69 5.75 -4.38 3.66
C TYR A 69 5.83 -5.46 4.72
N ASN A 70 6.67 -6.45 4.41
CA ASN A 70 6.95 -7.59 5.27
C ASN A 70 8.45 -7.68 5.54
N CYS A 71 8.82 -7.73 6.83
CA CYS A 71 10.21 -7.89 7.30
C CYS A 71 10.60 -9.35 7.57
N SER A 72 9.64 -10.25 7.52
CA SER A 72 9.89 -11.69 7.63
C SER A 72 10.52 -12.22 6.34
N PRO A 73 11.43 -13.20 6.42
CA PRO A 73 11.86 -13.97 5.24
C PRO A 73 10.71 -14.78 4.64
N ASP A 74 9.63 -15.00 5.40
CA ASP A 74 8.46 -15.72 4.94
C ASP A 74 7.58 -14.84 4.03
N HIS A 75 7.37 -15.30 2.80
CA HIS A 75 6.57 -14.62 1.78
C HIS A 75 5.06 -14.87 1.96
N ILE A 76 4.67 -15.89 2.72
CA ILE A 76 3.28 -16.35 2.86
C ILE A 76 2.40 -15.23 3.40
N MET A 77 2.85 -14.50 4.42
CA MET A 77 2.08 -13.41 5.02
C MET A 77 1.75 -12.30 4.02
N LEU A 78 2.72 -11.89 3.21
CA LEU A 78 2.52 -10.82 2.23
C LEU A 78 1.62 -11.28 1.09
N GLN A 79 1.76 -12.54 0.64
CA GLN A 79 0.88 -13.11 -0.38
C GLN A 79 -0.57 -13.23 0.13
N HIS A 80 -0.77 -13.71 1.36
CA HIS A 80 -2.08 -13.76 2.01
C HIS A 80 -2.73 -12.37 2.10
N ASP A 81 -2.00 -11.35 2.53
CA ASP A 81 -2.54 -10.00 2.63
C ASP A 81 -2.92 -9.40 1.27
N LEU A 82 -2.17 -9.70 0.21
CA LEU A 82 -2.54 -9.30 -1.16
C LEU A 82 -3.87 -9.94 -1.60
N GLU A 83 -4.12 -11.19 -1.22
CA GLU A 83 -5.38 -11.89 -1.50
C GLU A 83 -6.56 -11.30 -0.72
N VAL A 84 -6.35 -11.00 0.56
CA VAL A 84 -7.34 -10.31 1.41
C VAL A 84 -7.68 -8.94 0.83
N LEU A 85 -6.67 -8.14 0.46
CA LEU A 85 -6.85 -6.82 -0.15
C LEU A 85 -7.60 -6.92 -1.48
N ASN A 86 -7.27 -7.90 -2.30
CA ASN A 86 -7.94 -8.13 -3.58
C ASN A 86 -9.42 -8.46 -3.42
N LYS A 87 -9.76 -9.26 -2.41
CA LYS A 87 -11.15 -9.56 -2.06
C LYS A 87 -11.89 -8.33 -1.51
N TRP A 88 -11.23 -7.58 -0.63
CA TRP A 88 -11.83 -6.40 0.02
C TRP A 88 -12.14 -5.28 -0.98
N LEU A 89 -11.23 -5.00 -1.90
CA LEU A 89 -11.38 -3.94 -2.91
C LEU A 89 -12.17 -4.37 -4.15
N ARG A 90 -12.64 -5.63 -4.19
CA ARG A 90 -13.42 -6.20 -5.29
C ARG A 90 -12.70 -6.09 -6.64
N SER A 91 -11.53 -6.74 -6.72
CA SER A 91 -10.63 -6.81 -7.87
C SER A 91 -9.65 -5.64 -7.97
N LEU A 92 -8.40 -5.92 -7.58
CA LEU A 92 -7.29 -5.02 -7.78
C LEU A 92 -6.81 -5.02 -9.23
N ASN A 93 -6.61 -3.82 -9.79
CA ASN A 93 -5.95 -3.67 -11.09
C ASN A 93 -4.43 -3.91 -10.94
N VAL A 94 -3.98 -5.14 -11.23
CA VAL A 94 -2.59 -5.60 -11.05
C VAL A 94 -1.56 -4.69 -11.71
N ALA A 95 -1.89 -4.02 -12.82
CA ALA A 95 -0.99 -3.14 -13.55
C ALA A 95 -0.55 -1.90 -12.75
N ARG A 96 -1.31 -1.52 -11.72
CA ARG A 96 -0.98 -0.37 -10.84
C ARG A 96 -0.01 -0.72 -9.73
N TYR A 97 0.26 -2.01 -9.51
CA TYR A 97 1.07 -2.50 -8.42
C TYR A 97 2.46 -2.86 -8.92
N THR A 98 3.43 -2.57 -8.08
CA THR A 98 4.82 -2.97 -8.27
C THR A 98 5.33 -3.60 -6.99
N VAL A 99 6.26 -4.55 -7.10
CA VAL A 99 7.00 -5.08 -5.94
C VAL A 99 8.45 -4.61 -6.04
N LEU A 100 8.91 -3.93 -5.00
CA LEU A 100 10.31 -3.61 -4.78
C LEU A 100 10.87 -4.54 -3.70
N HIS A 101 11.87 -5.34 -4.04
CA HIS A 101 12.59 -6.17 -3.08
C HIS A 101 13.77 -5.38 -2.53
N LEU A 102 13.78 -5.09 -1.23
CA LEU A 102 14.89 -4.39 -0.59
C LEU A 102 15.84 -5.37 0.11
N GLY A 103 17.13 -5.07 0.00
CA GLY A 103 18.21 -5.74 0.71
C GLY A 103 18.76 -6.97 -0.01
N SER A 104 20.01 -7.30 0.31
CA SER A 104 20.76 -8.41 -0.29
C SER A 104 20.29 -9.79 0.14
N ASN A 105 19.57 -9.89 1.27
CA ASN A 105 19.08 -11.16 1.84
C ASN A 105 17.59 -11.39 1.55
N ASN A 106 17.15 -10.98 0.36
CA ASN A 106 15.79 -11.14 -0.12
C ASN A 106 15.74 -12.26 -1.16
N SER A 107 14.89 -13.26 -0.97
CA SER A 107 14.74 -14.40 -1.89
C SER A 107 14.10 -14.04 -3.24
N LEU A 108 13.74 -12.76 -3.45
CA LEU A 108 13.13 -12.25 -4.68
C LEU A 108 11.84 -13.00 -5.05
N HIS A 109 11.07 -13.39 -4.03
CA HIS A 109 9.86 -14.18 -4.19
C HIS A 109 8.84 -13.48 -5.13
N PRO A 110 8.30 -14.16 -6.15
CA PRO A 110 7.29 -13.58 -7.02
C PRO A 110 5.92 -13.49 -6.33
N TYR A 111 5.25 -12.34 -6.42
CA TYR A 111 3.91 -12.15 -5.85
C TYR A 111 2.85 -12.07 -6.94
N THR A 112 1.66 -12.55 -6.64
CA THR A 112 0.54 -12.56 -7.59
C THR A 112 -0.73 -11.98 -6.98
N ILE A 113 -1.55 -11.36 -7.82
CA ILE A 113 -2.92 -10.92 -7.53
C ILE A 113 -3.80 -11.51 -8.62
N ASN A 114 -4.87 -12.23 -8.27
CA ASN A 114 -5.72 -12.95 -9.25
C ASN A 114 -4.90 -13.85 -10.20
N ASN A 115 -3.87 -14.52 -9.68
CA ASN A 115 -2.92 -15.33 -10.46
C ASN A 115 -2.11 -14.54 -11.52
N ILE A 116 -2.17 -13.21 -11.53
CA ILE A 116 -1.36 -12.35 -12.38
C ILE A 116 -0.14 -11.89 -11.58
N LEU A 117 1.05 -12.06 -12.17
CA LEU A 117 2.31 -11.65 -11.57
C LEU A 117 2.40 -10.13 -11.42
N ILE A 118 2.72 -9.65 -10.22
CA ILE A 118 2.98 -8.23 -9.99
C ILE A 118 4.34 -7.86 -10.58
N LYS A 119 4.42 -6.69 -11.23
CA LYS A 119 5.65 -6.19 -11.84
C LYS A 119 6.73 -5.94 -10.77
N LYS A 120 7.87 -6.61 -10.90
CA LYS A 120 9.06 -6.31 -10.10
C LYS A 120 9.73 -5.03 -10.59
N VAL A 121 10.18 -4.19 -9.66
CA VAL A 121 10.96 -2.98 -9.95
C VAL A 121 12.25 -2.95 -9.12
N ILE A 122 13.25 -2.20 -9.59
CA ILE A 122 14.55 -2.01 -8.91
C ILE A 122 14.63 -0.69 -8.16
N SER A 123 13.69 0.23 -8.42
CA SER A 123 13.55 1.49 -7.73
C SER A 123 12.10 1.96 -7.76
N GLN A 124 11.75 2.80 -6.79
CA GLN A 124 10.42 3.40 -6.69
C GLN A 124 10.52 4.81 -6.11
N CYS A 125 9.88 5.78 -6.76
CA CYS A 125 9.78 7.15 -6.27
C CYS A 125 8.54 7.26 -5.36
N GLY A 126 8.69 7.83 -4.17
CA GLY A 126 7.57 8.18 -3.30
C GLY A 126 7.93 9.35 -2.41
N LEU A 127 7.02 10.33 -2.30
CA LEU A 127 7.28 11.61 -1.62
C LEU A 127 8.57 12.29 -2.09
N GLU A 128 8.82 12.28 -3.40
CA GLU A 128 10.04 12.84 -4.02
C GLU A 128 11.35 12.13 -3.63
N VAL A 129 11.27 11.04 -2.85
CA VAL A 129 12.41 10.20 -2.48
C VAL A 129 12.43 8.95 -3.36
N ILE A 130 13.57 8.70 -4.00
CA ILE A 130 13.81 7.47 -4.77
C ILE A 130 14.37 6.41 -3.82
N THR A 131 13.65 5.30 -3.67
CA THR A 131 14.13 4.12 -2.95
C THR A 131 14.60 3.08 -3.96
N THR A 132 15.86 2.66 -3.90
CA THR A 132 16.42 1.58 -4.73
C THR A 132 16.46 0.25 -3.98
N HIS A 133 16.51 -0.86 -4.73
CA HIS A 133 16.55 -2.23 -4.19
C HIS A 133 17.74 -2.48 -3.23
N ASP A 134 18.85 -1.80 -3.46
CA ASP A 134 20.09 -1.85 -2.68
C ASP A 134 20.18 -0.78 -1.59
N LEU A 135 19.16 0.09 -1.47
CA LEU A 135 19.13 1.23 -0.55
C LEU A 135 20.32 2.19 -0.73
N SER A 136 20.92 2.22 -1.92
CA SER A 136 22.00 3.16 -2.23
C SER A 136 21.48 4.58 -2.42
N TRP A 137 22.24 5.54 -1.91
CA TRP A 137 21.99 6.98 -2.06
C TRP A 137 23.02 7.54 -3.05
N ASN A 138 22.91 7.14 -4.32
CA ASN A 138 23.77 7.70 -5.35
C ASN A 138 23.07 8.93 -5.95
N HIS A 139 23.62 10.11 -5.66
CA HIS A 139 23.31 11.37 -6.35
C HIS A 139 23.99 11.42 -7.72
#